data_AF-A0A1S3DLY1-F1
#
_entry.id   AF-A0A1S3DLY1-F1
#
_cell.length_a   1.000
_cell.length_b   1.000
_cell.length_c   1.000
_cell.angle_alpha   90.00
_cell.angle_beta   90.00
_cell.angle_gamma   90.00
#
_symmetry.space_group_name_H-M   'P 1'
#
loop_
_entity.id
_entity.type
_entity.pdbx_description
1 polymer ?
#
loop_
_entity_poly.entity_id
_entity_poly.type
_entity_poly.pdbx_seq_one_letter_code
_entity_poly.pdbx_strand_id
1 'polypeptide(L)'
;MRGVGSQTHHEYEVRITVGHERYTILRRYNRFRELHSEMMHKYGEQVAALLFPPKKFSLLRRSEALARERRPQLESYLSRLLEVVSQIPGSPLNTQTPSRTDLYTLSSFFRKGVFETGKYGTS
;
A
#
# COMPACT_ATOMS: atom_id res chain seq x y z
N MET A 1 3.91 -30.14 12.50
CA MET A 1 4.33 -29.40 11.30
C MET A 1 3.20 -28.46 10.91
N ARG A 2 3.40 -27.14 11.06
CA ARG A 2 2.35 -26.13 10.84
C ARG A 2 2.21 -25.87 9.33
N GLY A 3 0.97 -25.79 8.88
CA GLY A 3 0.54 -26.02 7.50
C GLY A 3 1.23 -25.18 6.43
N VAL A 4 1.61 -25.87 5.36
CA VAL A 4 1.96 -25.30 4.06
C VAL A 4 0.66 -24.84 3.40
N GLY A 5 0.19 -23.66 3.77
CA GLY A 5 -0.83 -22.96 3.01
C GLY A 5 -0.16 -22.34 1.79
N SER A 6 -0.31 -22.96 0.62
CA SER A 6 -0.06 -22.34 -0.68
C SER A 6 -0.95 -21.10 -0.82
N GLN A 7 -0.51 -19.97 -0.29
CA GLN A 7 -1.20 -18.70 -0.41
C GLN A 7 -0.69 -18.01 -1.69
N THR A 8 -1.19 -18.48 -2.84
CA THR A 8 -1.06 -17.86 -4.17
C THR A 8 -1.78 -16.50 -4.22
N HIS A 9 -1.33 -15.56 -3.39
CA HIS A 9 -1.92 -14.23 -3.29
C HIS A 9 -1.17 -13.29 -4.23
N HIS A 10 -1.91 -12.59 -5.08
CA HIS A 10 -1.32 -11.59 -5.95
C HIS A 10 -0.73 -10.42 -5.14
N GLU A 11 0.51 -10.07 -5.46
CA GLU A 11 1.21 -8.90 -4.95
C GLU A 11 1.27 -7.82 -6.02
N TYR A 12 1.00 -6.58 -5.63
CA TYR A 12 1.09 -5.42 -6.50
C TYR A 12 2.49 -4.82 -6.38
N GLU A 13 3.14 -4.61 -7.52
CA GLU A 13 4.35 -3.80 -7.60
C GLU A 13 3.97 -2.32 -7.48
N VAL A 14 4.34 -1.69 -6.36
CA VAL A 14 4.13 -0.27 -6.09
C VAL A 14 5.45 0.45 -6.27
N ARG A 15 5.55 1.26 -7.32
CA ARG A 15 6.72 2.09 -7.62
C ARG A 15 6.54 3.46 -6.99
N ILE A 16 7.42 3.79 -6.05
CA ILE A 16 7.35 5.01 -5.27
C ILE A 16 8.48 5.93 -5.72
N THR A 17 8.13 7.19 -6.01
CA THR A 17 9.08 8.27 -6.24
C THR A 17 8.78 9.37 -5.23
N VAL A 18 9.79 9.75 -4.44
CA VAL A 18 9.68 10.79 -3.41
C VAL A 18 10.96 11.61 -3.43
N GLY A 19 10.86 12.90 -3.74
CA GLY A 19 12.02 13.73 -4.06
C GLY A 19 12.88 13.09 -5.16
N HIS A 20 14.16 12.83 -4.85
CA HIS A 20 15.11 12.16 -5.75
C HIS A 20 15.16 10.64 -5.56
N GLU A 21 14.49 10.09 -4.55
CA GLU A 21 14.51 8.67 -4.25
C GLU A 21 13.44 7.91 -5.04
N ARG A 22 13.83 6.77 -5.60
CA ARG A 22 12.93 5.85 -6.29
C ARG A 22 13.13 4.45 -5.77
N TYR A 23 12.05 3.78 -5.40
CA TYR A 23 12.10 2.40 -4.97
C TYR A 23 10.77 1.70 -5.22
N THR A 24 10.82 0.38 -5.22
CA THR A 24 9.67 -0.48 -5.41
C THR A 24 9.43 -1.32 -4.17
N ILE A 25 8.15 -1.51 -3.85
CA ILE A 25 7.66 -2.49 -2.87
C ILE A 25 6.59 -3.37 -3.52
N LEU A 26 6.44 -4.58 -3.01
CA LEU A 26 5.42 -5.57 -3.30
C LEU A 26 4.41 -5.60 -2.14
N ARG A 27 3.15 -5.38 -2.46
CA ARG A 27 2.08 -5.37 -1.45
C ARG A 27 0.91 -6.19 -1.89
N ARG A 28 0.45 -7.07 -1.01
CA ARG A 28 -0.85 -7.73 -1.16
C ARG A 28 -1.97 -6.74 -0.88
N TYR A 29 -3.14 -6.95 -1.49
CA TYR A 29 -4.34 -6.14 -1.27
C TYR A 29 -4.65 -5.88 0.21
N ASN A 30 -4.52 -6.88 1.09
CA ASN A 30 -4.82 -6.71 2.52
C ASN A 30 -3.92 -5.64 3.17
N ARG A 31 -2.67 -5.47 2.72
CA ARG A 31 -1.78 -4.41 3.24
C ARG A 31 -2.28 -3.00 2.88
N PHE A 32 -2.91 -2.82 1.72
CA PHE A 32 -3.56 -1.55 1.37
C PHE A 32 -4.77 -1.28 2.27
N ARG A 33 -5.54 -2.33 2.62
CA ARG A 33 -6.69 -2.21 3.51
C ARG A 33 -6.26 -1.86 4.94
N GLU A 34 -5.19 -2.48 5.42
CA GLU A 34 -4.57 -2.17 6.71
C GLU A 34 -4.07 -0.71 6.74
N LEU A 35 -3.39 -0.25 5.68
CA LEU A 35 -3.00 1.15 5.52
C LEU A 35 -4.21 2.07 5.60
N HIS A 36 -5.31 1.77 4.88
CA HIS A 36 -6.52 2.57 4.94
C HIS A 36 -7.09 2.66 6.37
N SER A 37 -7.16 1.53 7.07
CA SER A 37 -7.63 1.50 8.46
C SER A 37 -6.74 2.31 9.40
N GLU A 38 -5.42 2.23 9.24
CA GLU A 38 -4.43 3.00 10.01
C GLU A 38 -4.60 4.51 9.77
N MET A 39 -4.73 4.91 8.50
CA MET A 39 -4.89 6.32 8.12
C MET A 39 -6.24 6.89 8.54
N MET A 40 -7.33 6.11 8.45
CA MET A 40 -8.63 6.51 9.00
C MET A 40 -8.56 6.73 10.52
N HIS A 41 -7.87 5.85 11.25
CA HIS A 41 -7.71 6.01 12.69
C HIS A 41 -6.89 7.26 13.05
N LYS A 42 -5.85 7.57 12.25
CA LYS A 42 -4.95 8.69 12.50
C LYS A 42 -5.51 10.06 12.08
N TYR A 43 -6.24 10.11 10.96
CA TYR A 43 -6.66 11.35 10.30
C TYR A 43 -8.18 11.53 10.20
N GLY A 44 -8.95 10.55 10.67
CA GLY A 44 -10.40 10.64 10.78
C GLY A 44 -11.13 10.76 9.43
N GLU A 45 -12.14 11.63 9.40
CA GLU A 45 -13.11 11.76 8.32
C GLU A 45 -12.47 12.10 6.96
N GLN A 46 -11.40 12.88 6.95
CA GLN A 46 -10.70 13.29 5.72
C GLN A 46 -10.20 12.09 4.91
N VAL A 47 -9.78 11.02 5.60
CA VAL A 47 -9.38 9.76 4.96
C VAL A 47 -10.58 8.82 4.78
N ALA A 48 -11.55 8.83 5.68
CA ALA A 48 -12.75 8.00 5.57
C ALA A 48 -13.60 8.34 4.32
N ALA A 49 -13.57 9.59 3.87
CA ALA A 49 -14.21 10.02 2.63
C ALA A 49 -13.56 9.44 1.36
N LEU A 50 -12.34 8.87 1.45
CA LEU A 50 -11.67 8.24 0.33
C LEU A 50 -12.30 6.87 0.02
N LEU A 51 -12.70 6.68 -1.23
CA LEU A 51 -13.25 5.41 -1.71
C LEU A 51 -12.15 4.34 -1.75
N PHE A 52 -12.11 3.46 -0.76
CA PHE A 52 -11.27 2.27 -0.81
C PHE A 52 -11.97 1.16 -1.60
N PRO A 53 -11.30 0.53 -2.60
CA PRO A 53 -11.93 -0.51 -3.41
C PRO A 53 -12.37 -1.68 -2.52
N PRO A 54 -13.65 -2.10 -2.53
CA PRO A 54 -14.14 -3.14 -1.64
C PRO A 54 -13.60 -4.52 -2.03
N LYS A 55 -13.56 -5.45 -1.07
CA LYS A 55 -13.31 -6.86 -1.35
C LYS A 55 -14.46 -7.40 -2.19
N LYS A 56 -14.33 -7.38 -3.51
CA LYS A 56 -15.21 -8.19 -4.39
C LYS A 56 -14.99 -9.67 -4.09
N PHE A 57 -16.02 -10.32 -3.55
CA PHE A 57 -16.11 -11.77 -3.37
C PHE A 57 -16.75 -12.38 -4.62
N SER A 58 -16.07 -12.30 -5.77
CA SER A 58 -16.54 -13.00 -6.96
C SER A 58 -16.10 -14.46 -6.89
N LEU A 59 -17.01 -15.36 -6.49
CA LEU A 59 -16.81 -16.81 -6.48
C LEU A 59 -16.41 -17.38 -7.87
N LEU A 60 -16.56 -16.59 -8.95
CA LEU A 60 -16.35 -16.99 -10.35
C LEU A 60 -15.10 -16.39 -11.06
N ARG A 61 -14.34 -15.46 -10.46
CA ARG A 61 -13.18 -14.84 -11.15
C ARG A 61 -11.84 -15.35 -10.62
N ARG A 62 -10.95 -15.75 -11.54
CA ARG A 62 -9.54 -16.11 -11.24
C ARG A 62 -8.82 -14.94 -10.55
N SER A 63 -7.93 -15.25 -9.61
CA SER A 63 -7.20 -14.27 -8.78
C SER A 63 -6.47 -13.19 -9.60
N GLU A 64 -5.91 -13.53 -10.76
CA GLU A 64 -5.22 -12.60 -11.65
C GLU A 64 -6.13 -11.58 -12.34
N ALA A 65 -7.32 -12.01 -12.80
CA ALA A 65 -8.26 -11.10 -13.47
C ALA A 65 -8.76 -10.04 -12.48
N LEU A 66 -9.05 -10.48 -11.25
CA LEU A 66 -9.42 -9.61 -10.15
C LEU A 66 -8.30 -8.66 -9.75
N ALA A 67 -7.05 -9.14 -9.74
CA ALA A 67 -5.89 -8.29 -9.49
C ALA A 67 -5.72 -7.20 -10.55
N ARG A 68 -5.83 -7.56 -11.84
CA ARG A 68 -5.75 -6.60 -12.96
C ARG A 68 -6.82 -5.51 -12.87
N GLU A 69 -8.05 -5.90 -12.52
CA GLU A 69 -9.17 -4.97 -12.34
C GLU A 69 -8.97 -4.02 -11.15
N ARG A 70 -8.41 -4.53 -10.05
CA ARG A 70 -8.15 -3.76 -8.82
C ARG A 70 -6.96 -2.82 -8.93
N ARG A 71 -5.96 -3.15 -9.74
CA ARG A 71 -4.72 -2.36 -9.87
C ARG A 71 -4.96 -0.85 -10.05
N PRO A 72 -5.72 -0.36 -11.06
CA PRO A 72 -5.93 1.07 -11.24
C PRO A 72 -6.68 1.72 -10.07
N GLN A 73 -7.57 0.98 -9.40
CA GLN A 73 -8.30 1.47 -8.23
C GLN A 73 -7.37 1.64 -7.03
N LEU A 74 -6.44 0.71 -6.81
CA LEU A 74 -5.45 0.79 -5.73
C LEU A 74 -4.43 1.92 -5.99
N GLU A 75 -4.01 2.10 -7.24
CA GLU A 75 -3.13 3.19 -7.65
C GLU A 75 -3.79 4.55 -7.41
N SER A 76 -5.01 4.74 -7.93
CA SER A 76 -5.78 5.97 -7.72
C SER A 76 -6.04 6.26 -6.24
N TYR A 77 -6.42 5.24 -5.47
CA TYR A 77 -6.59 5.35 -4.02
C TYR A 77 -5.30 5.81 -3.33
N LEU A 78 -4.17 5.17 -3.63
CA LEU A 78 -2.91 5.48 -2.96
C LEU A 78 -2.43 6.91 -3.27
N SER A 79 -2.56 7.34 -4.53
CA SER A 79 -2.25 8.71 -4.93
C SER A 79 -3.12 9.72 -4.18
N ARG A 80 -4.44 9.48 -4.12
CA ARG A 80 -5.37 10.38 -3.44
C ARG A 80 -5.15 10.41 -1.93
N LEU A 81 -4.83 9.26 -1.33
CA LEU A 81 -4.48 9.16 0.08
C LEU A 81 -3.27 10.02 0.41
N LEU A 82 -2.19 9.89 -0.36
CA LEU A 82 -0.96 10.67 -0.15
C LEU A 82 -1.20 12.17 -0.35
N GLU A 83 -2.00 12.54 -1.35
CA GLU A 83 -2.41 13.93 -1.57
C GLU A 83 -3.14 14.49 -0.34
N VAL A 84 -4.19 13.82 0.13
CA VAL A 84 -4.95 14.27 1.32
C VAL A 84 -4.05 14.35 2.54
N VAL A 85 -3.30 13.28 2.84
CA VAL A 85 -2.40 13.21 3.99
C VAL A 85 -1.29 14.27 3.93
N SER A 86 -0.85 14.70 2.74
CA SER A 86 0.14 15.79 2.59
C SER A 86 -0.41 17.17 2.98
N GLN A 87 -1.73 17.36 2.95
CA GLN A 87 -2.36 18.64 3.29
C GLN A 87 -2.76 18.75 4.76
N ILE A 88 -2.64 17.68 5.55
CA ILE A 88 -3.04 17.66 6.96
C ILE A 88 -1.91 18.20 7.84
N PRO A 89 -2.15 19.26 8.64
CA PRO A 89 -1.16 19.75 9.60
C PRO A 89 -0.73 18.64 10.57
N GLY A 90 0.58 18.50 10.79
CA GLY A 90 1.15 17.46 11.67
C GLY A 90 1.29 16.08 11.01
N SER A 91 0.89 15.93 9.74
CA SER A 91 1.31 14.80 8.93
C SER A 91 2.81 14.87 8.63
N PRO A 92 3.55 13.74 8.65
CA PRO A 92 4.96 13.74 8.25
C PRO A 92 5.15 14.14 6.77
N LEU A 93 4.08 14.07 5.96
CA LEU A 93 4.12 14.49 4.55
C LEU A 93 3.74 15.96 4.33
N ASN A 94 3.37 16.70 5.38
CA ASN A 94 3.04 18.13 5.29
C ASN A 94 4.31 18.98 5.28
N THR A 95 5.11 18.82 4.22
CA THR A 95 6.37 19.53 3.98
C THR A 95 6.55 19.75 2.48
N GLN A 96 7.33 20.76 2.10
CA GLN A 96 7.59 21.09 0.69
C GLN A 96 8.44 20.03 -0.01
N THR A 97 9.29 19.32 0.74
CA THR A 97 10.23 18.34 0.22
C THR A 97 10.10 17.02 1.00
N PRO A 98 9.02 16.25 0.80
CA PRO A 98 8.85 14.98 1.49
C PRO A 98 9.97 14.01 1.12
N SER A 99 10.43 13.25 2.10
CA SER A 99 11.50 12.26 1.96
C SER A 99 10.96 10.83 2.12
N ARG A 100 11.79 9.84 1.81
CA ARG A 100 11.45 8.45 2.08
C ARG A 100 11.27 8.15 3.57
N THR A 101 12.02 8.82 4.44
CA THR A 101 11.89 8.70 5.88
C THR A 101 10.51 9.15 6.34
N ASP A 102 9.95 10.21 5.74
CA ASP A 102 8.62 10.69 6.08
C ASP A 102 7.53 9.68 5.73
N LEU A 103 7.65 9.01 4.57
CA LEU A 103 6.77 7.89 4.19
C LEU A 103 6.88 6.72 5.18
N TYR A 104 8.08 6.43 5.68
CA TYR A 104 8.31 5.36 6.65
C TYR A 104 7.75 5.69 8.03
N THR A 105 7.75 6.96 8.40
CA THR A 105 7.12 7.51 9.60
C THR A 105 5.60 7.54 9.46
N LEU A 106 5.10 7.75 8.24
CA LEU A 106 3.67 7.72 7.96
C LEU A 106 3.08 6.32 8.20
N SER A 107 3.68 5.28 7.61
CA SER A 107 3.23 3.90 7.80
C SER A 107 4.31 2.88 7.42
N SER A 108 4.28 1.72 8.08
CA SER A 108 5.08 0.55 7.70
C SER A 108 4.77 0.04 6.29
N PHE A 109 3.62 0.42 5.71
CA PHE A 109 3.26 0.09 4.33
C PHE A 109 4.36 0.47 3.33
N PHE A 110 5.06 1.59 3.53
CA PHE A 110 6.06 2.08 2.58
C PHE A 110 7.45 1.47 2.79
N ARG A 111 7.72 0.78 3.90
CA ARG A 111 9.04 0.20 4.20
C ARG A 111 9.28 -1.07 3.41
N LYS A 112 10.45 -1.26 2.82
CA LYS A 112 10.77 -2.59 2.25
C LYS A 112 10.64 -3.67 3.33
N GLY A 113 9.79 -4.68 3.07
CA GLY A 113 9.58 -5.83 3.92
C GLY A 113 10.76 -6.78 3.88
N VAL A 114 10.85 -7.66 4.88
CA VAL A 114 11.96 -8.62 5.07
C VAL A 114 12.12 -9.58 3.88
N PHE A 115 11.04 -9.85 3.14
CA PHE A 115 11.05 -10.69 1.93
C PHE A 115 11.33 -9.92 0.62
N GLU A 116 11.50 -8.60 0.71
CA GLU A 116 11.75 -7.73 -0.46
C GLU A 116 13.24 -7.43 -0.65
N THR A 117 14.06 -7.88 0.30
CA THR A 117 15.52 -7.89 0.23
C THR A 117 15.99 -9.29 -0.14
N GLY A 118 16.40 -9.50 -1.38
CA GLY A 118 17.23 -10.66 -1.72
C GLY A 118 17.04 -11.19 -3.13
N LYS A 119 18.01 -10.89 -4.00
CA LYS A 119 18.33 -11.70 -5.19
C LYS A 119 18.95 -13.06 -4.83
N TYR A 120 18.98 -13.44 -3.55
CA TYR A 120 19.51 -14.69 -3.04
C TYR A 120 18.67 -15.12 -1.84
N GLY A 121 17.65 -15.94 -2.08
CA GLY A 121 17.12 -16.82 -1.04
C GLY A 121 18.01 -18.05 -1.03
N THR A 122 18.93 -18.14 -0.08
CA THR A 122 19.63 -19.39 0.19
C THR A 122 18.72 -20.33 0.95
N SER A 123 18.70 -21.58 0.49
CA SER A 123 18.06 -22.76 1.07
C SER A 123 18.41 -23.01 2.53
#